data_AF-A0A9X2EQL6-F1
#
_entry.id   AF-A0A9X2EQL6-F1
#
_cell.length_a   1.000
_cell.length_b   1.000
_cell.length_c   1.000
_cell.angle_alpha   90.00
_cell.angle_beta   90.00
_cell.angle_gamma   90.00
#
_symmetry.space_group_name_H-M   'P 1'
#
loop_
_entity.id
_entity.type
_entity.pdbx_description
1 polymer ?
#
loop_
_entity_poly.entity_id
_entity_poly.type
_entity_poly.pdbx_seq_one_letter_code
_entity_poly.pdbx_strand_id
1 'polypeptide(L)'
;MVSRSVVLLVLYFGIFASVFASPRYLGEEIWYEVESENFRVITDGDPDAVKSLVADLERYRAVAVEFLDVDRNSPKLTVYAAGDRDTYAGLVGEELAEMTNGLFDTSAEGNYALVNLDGRSAERQLKAREFLFHEYTHFLSYNGNTVHFPYWYSEGFAEFMATMSFPEKGRYELGEIPQERAMTLMYTGLMPLDTLLRATVYNTDDEEKADVYASGWLLSHWLMLESGKANNFSQFVQAYNDGADPIKALEKSLKMSVSDIEKAYVAAFDSGEYEVISGEIPTDFEEAKPTVKRLSKRSAITVLAGFIAQSGYNLQALEDLITYAYHTGVYSTQLAAIKASADLRIGDFPQASHLLASVPRSDRQQPWYLSAHAWLTVNQQAVVPDQGRDLRSLKKAREEFSYLVEKEPQNASHWFGLAMAMEMLDYPRKEYIGKLEQAYERAPRELHIAQWLAEELYQQKDADYFARVAKPLMFELPDEEQNNQIKMRLAELQGKPKSS
;
A
#
# COMPACT_ATOMS: atom_id res chain seq x y z
N MET A 1 -52.87 -51.40 -27.86
CA MET A 1 -53.74 -50.79 -26.82
C MET A 1 -52.92 -50.80 -25.54
N VAL A 2 -52.52 -49.68 -24.94
CA VAL A 2 -53.33 -48.56 -24.45
C VAL A 2 -52.59 -47.23 -24.67
N SER A 3 -53.38 -46.20 -24.99
CA SER A 3 -52.99 -44.83 -25.32
C SER A 3 -52.83 -43.95 -24.08
N ARG A 4 -51.97 -42.93 -24.24
CA ARG A 4 -51.70 -41.79 -23.37
C ARG A 4 -52.95 -41.06 -22.87
N SER A 5 -52.89 -40.54 -21.63
CA SER A 5 -53.49 -39.25 -21.26
C SER A 5 -52.81 -38.68 -20.01
N VAL A 6 -52.42 -37.42 -20.14
CA VAL A 6 -51.72 -36.54 -19.21
C VAL A 6 -52.71 -35.97 -18.19
N VAL A 7 -52.32 -35.91 -16.91
CA VAL A 7 -53.06 -35.20 -15.86
C VAL A 7 -52.33 -33.90 -15.55
N LEU A 8 -53.01 -32.77 -15.77
CA LEU A 8 -52.61 -31.42 -15.37
C LEU A 8 -52.59 -31.30 -13.84
N LEU A 9 -51.50 -30.78 -13.30
CA LEU A 9 -51.39 -30.35 -11.91
C LEU A 9 -51.15 -28.83 -11.91
N VAL A 10 -52.15 -28.09 -11.44
CA VAL A 10 -52.14 -26.63 -11.34
C VAL A 10 -51.27 -26.25 -10.15
N LEU A 11 -50.09 -25.66 -10.40
CA LEU A 11 -49.25 -25.04 -9.38
C LEU A 11 -49.55 -23.55 -9.32
N TYR A 12 -50.02 -23.10 -8.16
CA TYR A 12 -50.16 -21.69 -7.81
C TYR A 12 -48.75 -21.08 -7.67
N PHE A 13 -48.33 -20.27 -8.64
CA PHE A 13 -47.16 -19.40 -8.48
C PHE A 13 -47.57 -18.19 -7.63
N GLY A 14 -47.25 -18.24 -6.33
CA GLY A 14 -47.15 -17.03 -5.53
C GLY A 14 -45.94 -16.23 -6.02
N ILE A 15 -46.20 -15.05 -6.59
CA ILE A 15 -45.16 -14.07 -6.90
C ILE A 15 -44.60 -13.59 -5.56
N PHE A 16 -43.51 -14.20 -5.09
CA PHE A 16 -42.60 -13.54 -4.16
C PHE A 16 -41.93 -12.43 -4.97
N ALA A 17 -42.41 -11.20 -4.81
CA ALA A 17 -41.62 -10.03 -5.17
C ALA A 17 -40.42 -10.02 -4.21
N SER A 18 -39.32 -10.63 -4.62
CA SER A 18 -38.01 -10.30 -4.10
C SER A 18 -37.84 -8.80 -4.33
N VAL A 19 -37.89 -8.02 -3.24
CA VAL A 19 -37.36 -6.67 -3.25
C VAL A 19 -35.88 -6.84 -3.52
N PHE A 20 -35.48 -6.78 -4.79
CA PHE A 20 -34.10 -6.47 -5.13
C PHE A 20 -33.86 -5.09 -4.53
N ALA A 21 -33.20 -5.04 -3.38
CA ALA A 21 -32.62 -3.78 -2.90
C ALA A 21 -31.80 -3.25 -4.07
N SER A 22 -32.14 -2.06 -4.54
CA SER A 22 -31.34 -1.41 -5.59
C SER A 22 -29.91 -1.30 -5.05
N PRO A 23 -28.88 -1.58 -5.86
CA PRO A 23 -27.49 -1.45 -5.41
C PRO A 23 -27.30 -0.05 -4.81
N ARG A 24 -26.77 0.01 -3.59
CA ARG A 24 -26.49 1.25 -2.87
C ARG A 24 -25.33 1.95 -3.59
N TYR A 25 -25.62 3.07 -4.25
CA TYR A 25 -24.59 3.82 -4.98
C TYR A 25 -23.76 4.66 -4.00
N LEU A 26 -22.42 4.57 -4.09
CA LEU A 26 -21.50 5.39 -3.28
C LEU A 26 -21.81 6.90 -3.33
N GLY A 27 -22.40 7.38 -4.43
CA GLY A 27 -22.79 8.79 -4.62
C GLY A 27 -24.04 9.24 -3.83
N GLU A 28 -24.83 8.31 -3.30
CA GLU A 28 -26.01 8.61 -2.47
C GLU A 28 -25.65 8.93 -1.03
N GLU A 29 -24.51 8.42 -0.55
CA GLU A 29 -24.05 8.54 0.82
C GLU A 29 -23.55 9.93 1.20
N ILE A 30 -23.54 10.19 2.50
CA ILE A 30 -23.00 11.43 3.06
C ILE A 30 -21.57 11.17 3.50
N TRP A 31 -20.62 11.76 2.78
CA TRP A 31 -19.21 11.67 3.09
C TRP A 31 -18.72 12.87 3.91
N TYR A 32 -17.77 12.58 4.79
CA TYR A 32 -17.04 13.51 5.64
C TYR A 32 -15.54 13.39 5.37
N GLU A 33 -14.86 14.51 5.56
CA GLU A 33 -13.40 14.60 5.64
C GLU A 33 -13.06 14.91 7.10
N VAL A 34 -12.29 14.04 7.73
CA VAL A 34 -11.74 14.21 9.07
C VAL A 34 -10.24 14.42 8.95
N GLU A 35 -9.74 15.58 9.35
CA GLU A 35 -8.35 15.96 9.09
C GLU A 35 -7.59 16.37 10.35
N SER A 36 -6.34 15.92 10.42
CA SER A 36 -5.33 16.21 11.44
C SER A 36 -4.00 16.60 10.77
N GLU A 37 -2.90 16.66 11.53
CA GLU A 37 -1.60 17.06 10.98
C GLU A 37 -1.07 16.01 10.00
N ASN A 38 -1.18 14.73 10.35
CA ASN A 38 -0.57 13.63 9.62
C ASN A 38 -1.59 12.73 8.90
N PHE A 39 -2.89 12.90 9.16
CA PHE A 39 -3.93 12.06 8.58
C PHE A 39 -5.07 12.87 7.95
N ARG A 40 -5.53 12.40 6.79
CA ARG A 40 -6.76 12.83 6.13
C ARG A 40 -7.66 11.62 5.92
N VAL A 41 -8.80 11.57 6.62
CA VAL A 41 -9.73 10.44 6.55
C VAL A 41 -10.98 10.83 5.78
N ILE A 42 -11.34 10.05 4.77
CA ILE A 42 -12.56 10.18 3.97
C ILE A 42 -13.51 9.06 4.38
N THR A 43 -14.68 9.41 4.90
CA THR A 43 -15.58 8.42 5.52
C THR A 43 -17.05 8.77 5.34
N ASP A 44 -17.90 7.76 5.18
CA ASP A 44 -19.35 7.85 5.34
C ASP A 44 -19.84 7.32 6.71
N GLY A 45 -18.91 6.88 7.55
CA GLY A 45 -19.14 6.44 8.93
C GLY A 45 -19.44 7.59 9.91
N ASP A 46 -19.58 7.24 11.20
CA ASP A 46 -19.82 8.23 12.26
C ASP A 46 -18.60 9.15 12.43
N PRO A 47 -18.71 10.46 12.10
CA PRO A 47 -17.56 11.35 12.15
C PRO A 47 -16.98 11.52 13.55
N ASP A 48 -17.77 11.41 14.63
CA ASP A 48 -17.24 11.55 15.99
C ASP A 48 -16.41 10.33 16.41
N ALA A 49 -16.80 9.13 15.98
CA ALA A 49 -16.00 7.93 16.16
C ALA A 49 -14.69 8.02 15.35
N VAL A 50 -14.76 8.49 14.11
CA VAL A 50 -13.58 8.66 13.25
C VAL A 50 -12.63 9.74 13.80
N LYS A 51 -13.13 10.81 14.44
CA LYS A 51 -12.25 11.75 15.16
C LYS A 51 -11.45 11.08 16.27
N SER A 52 -12.07 10.17 17.00
CA SER A 52 -11.36 9.42 18.07
C SER A 52 -10.28 8.51 17.48
N LEU A 53 -10.60 7.81 16.39
CA LEU A 53 -9.64 7.01 15.63
C LEU A 53 -8.46 7.84 15.11
N VAL A 54 -8.72 9.03 14.56
CA VAL A 54 -7.65 9.93 14.08
C VAL A 54 -6.80 10.45 15.23
N ALA A 55 -7.38 10.73 16.40
CA ALA A 55 -6.59 11.11 17.58
C ALA A 55 -5.70 9.95 18.06
N ASP A 56 -6.21 8.72 18.04
CA ASP A 56 -5.43 7.51 18.33
C ASP A 56 -4.28 7.31 17.33
N LEU A 57 -4.51 7.55 16.04
CA LEU A 57 -3.47 7.51 15.00
C LEU A 57 -2.36 8.55 15.21
N GLU A 58 -2.71 9.77 15.64
CA GLU A 58 -1.72 10.80 15.97
C GLU A 58 -0.90 10.44 17.22
N ARG A 59 -1.53 9.87 18.25
CA ARG A 59 -0.81 9.35 19.44
C ARG A 59 0.11 8.20 19.06
N TYR A 60 -0.39 7.26 18.27
CA TYR A 60 0.39 6.13 17.76
C TYR A 60 1.59 6.62 16.98
N ARG A 61 1.38 7.54 16.02
CA ARG A 61 2.47 8.15 15.24
C ARG A 61 3.54 8.73 16.15
N ALA A 62 3.15 9.53 17.16
CA ALA A 62 4.09 10.19 18.06
C ALA A 62 5.02 9.21 18.78
N VAL A 63 4.50 8.04 19.20
CA VAL A 63 5.31 6.99 19.83
C VAL A 63 6.10 6.20 18.77
N ALA A 64 5.46 5.82 17.66
CA ALA A 64 6.03 4.95 16.65
C ALA A 64 7.23 5.58 15.94
N VAL A 65 7.23 6.90 15.68
CA VAL A 65 8.39 7.55 15.03
C VAL A 65 9.67 7.45 15.86
N GLU A 66 9.57 7.53 17.18
CA GLU A 66 10.70 7.38 18.11
C GLU A 66 11.10 5.92 18.25
N PHE A 67 10.12 5.02 18.32
CA PHE A 67 10.36 3.59 18.46
C PHE A 67 11.06 2.99 17.23
N LEU A 68 10.73 3.49 16.04
CA LEU A 68 11.29 3.05 14.76
C LEU A 68 12.55 3.80 14.33
N ASP A 69 12.92 4.89 15.03
CA ASP A 69 14.01 5.81 14.64
C ASP A 69 13.87 6.31 13.19
N VAL A 70 12.66 6.75 12.82
CA VAL A 70 12.32 7.24 11.47
C VAL A 70 12.12 8.74 11.42
N ASP A 71 12.28 9.34 10.24
CA ASP A 71 12.04 10.78 10.05
C ASP A 71 10.58 11.13 10.36
N ARG A 72 10.42 12.14 11.23
CA ARG A 72 9.13 12.73 11.60
C ARG A 72 8.44 13.43 10.42
N ASN A 73 9.14 13.71 9.31
CA ASN A 73 8.60 14.35 8.11
C ASN A 73 8.05 13.35 7.08
N SER A 74 7.22 12.40 7.52
CA SER A 74 6.50 11.50 6.60
C SER A 74 5.35 12.24 5.91
N PRO A 75 4.99 11.89 4.65
CA PRO A 75 3.85 12.50 3.99
C PRO A 75 2.54 12.16 4.73
N LYS A 76 1.59 13.09 4.69
CA LYS A 76 0.25 12.90 5.24
C LYS A 76 -0.44 11.71 4.58
N LEU A 77 -0.93 10.76 5.38
CA LEU A 77 -1.63 9.58 4.87
C LEU A 77 -3.10 9.88 4.62
N THR A 78 -3.61 9.47 3.46
CA THR A 78 -5.05 9.47 3.19
C THR A 78 -5.65 8.12 3.56
N VAL A 79 -6.67 8.10 4.39
CA VAL A 79 -7.40 6.89 4.78
C VAL A 79 -8.82 6.99 4.26
N TYR A 80 -9.29 5.97 3.56
CA TYR A 80 -10.69 5.77 3.22
C TYR A 80 -11.28 4.86 4.28
N ALA A 81 -12.29 5.31 5.02
CA ALA A 81 -12.90 4.54 6.10
C ALA A 81 -14.37 4.33 5.79
N ALA A 82 -14.70 3.16 5.23
CA ALA A 82 -16.06 2.79 4.89
C ALA A 82 -16.87 2.54 6.18
N GLY A 83 -18.06 3.14 6.28
CA GLY A 83 -18.92 3.02 7.45
C GLY A 83 -19.50 1.61 7.65
N ASP A 84 -19.62 0.86 6.56
CA ASP A 84 -20.16 -0.50 6.51
C ASP A 84 -19.55 -1.34 5.38
N ARG A 85 -19.83 -2.65 5.44
CA ARG A 85 -19.41 -3.65 4.45
C ARG A 85 -19.85 -3.34 3.03
N ASP A 86 -21.07 -2.83 2.84
CA ASP A 86 -21.61 -2.50 1.51
C ASP A 86 -20.81 -1.34 0.88
N THR A 87 -20.49 -0.33 1.67
CA THR A 87 -19.67 0.81 1.21
C THR A 87 -18.23 0.37 0.94
N TYR A 88 -17.68 -0.52 1.76
CA TYR A 88 -16.38 -1.14 1.51
C TYR A 88 -16.38 -1.91 0.18
N ALA A 89 -17.39 -2.76 -0.06
CA ALA A 89 -17.57 -3.48 -1.32
C ALA A 89 -17.77 -2.55 -2.52
N GLY A 90 -18.45 -1.42 -2.34
CA GLY A 90 -18.54 -0.38 -3.36
C GLY A 90 -17.16 0.18 -3.75
N LEU A 91 -16.20 0.23 -2.83
CA LEU A 91 -14.85 0.74 -3.06
C LEU A 91 -13.89 -0.31 -3.64
N VAL A 92 -13.99 -1.57 -3.21
CA VAL A 92 -13.02 -2.63 -3.57
C VAL A 92 -13.56 -3.72 -4.49
N GLY A 93 -14.88 -3.81 -4.64
CA GLY A 93 -15.56 -4.93 -5.31
C GLY A 93 -15.96 -6.03 -4.33
N GLU A 94 -17.00 -6.79 -4.67
CA GLU A 94 -17.59 -7.80 -3.77
C GLU A 94 -16.59 -8.91 -3.38
N GLU A 95 -15.84 -9.44 -4.34
CA GLU A 95 -14.90 -10.55 -4.11
C GLU A 95 -13.79 -10.15 -3.12
N LEU A 96 -13.14 -9.01 -3.36
CA LEU A 96 -12.09 -8.52 -2.47
C LEU A 96 -12.67 -8.09 -1.12
N ALA A 97 -13.91 -7.57 -1.13
CA ALA A 97 -14.60 -7.26 0.11
C ALA A 97 -14.76 -8.50 0.96
N GLU A 98 -15.28 -9.61 0.43
CA GLU A 98 -15.47 -10.87 1.16
C GLU A 98 -14.19 -11.36 1.87
N MET A 99 -13.01 -11.14 1.28
CA MET A 99 -11.73 -11.64 1.77
C MET A 99 -10.97 -10.68 2.70
N THR A 100 -11.31 -9.39 2.71
CA THR A 100 -10.49 -8.36 3.39
C THR A 100 -11.32 -7.43 4.26
N ASN A 101 -10.72 -6.84 5.29
CA ASN A 101 -11.34 -5.77 6.10
C ASN A 101 -10.60 -4.43 6.02
N GLY A 102 -9.49 -4.43 5.31
CA GLY A 102 -8.74 -3.24 4.97
C GLY A 102 -7.68 -3.58 3.93
N LEU A 103 -7.16 -2.55 3.31
CA LEU A 103 -6.11 -2.60 2.31
C LEU A 103 -5.18 -1.41 2.54
N PHE A 104 -3.89 -1.60 2.30
CA PHE A 104 -2.93 -0.52 2.26
C PHE A 104 -2.12 -0.64 0.98
N ASP A 105 -1.86 0.50 0.36
CA ASP A 105 -1.13 0.55 -0.89
C ASP A 105 -0.18 1.74 -0.91
N THR A 106 1.02 1.49 -1.45
CA THR A 106 2.02 2.51 -1.71
C THR A 106 2.25 2.58 -3.20
N SER A 107 1.99 3.74 -3.79
CA SER A 107 2.16 3.94 -5.23
C SER A 107 2.98 5.19 -5.54
N ALA A 108 3.49 5.27 -6.77
CA ALA A 108 4.16 6.45 -7.31
C ALA A 108 3.27 7.70 -7.31
N GLU A 109 1.94 7.52 -7.25
CA GLU A 109 0.93 8.58 -7.19
C GLU A 109 0.56 8.98 -5.75
N GLY A 110 1.00 8.21 -4.75
CA GLY A 110 0.73 8.44 -3.33
C GLY A 110 0.33 7.17 -2.59
N ASN A 111 0.29 7.27 -1.27
CA ASN A 111 -0.06 6.16 -0.37
C ASN A 111 -1.47 6.33 0.18
N TYR A 112 -2.19 5.24 0.36
CA TYR A 112 -3.50 5.24 1.00
C TYR A 112 -3.72 4.00 1.85
N ALA A 113 -4.57 4.15 2.86
CA ALA A 113 -5.23 3.03 3.53
C ALA A 113 -6.70 3.05 3.17
N LEU A 114 -7.31 1.87 3.09
CA LEU A 114 -8.75 1.68 3.08
C LEU A 114 -9.09 0.72 4.23
N VAL A 115 -10.13 1.02 5.00
CA VAL A 115 -10.59 0.16 6.09
C VAL A 115 -12.11 0.12 6.14
N ASN A 116 -12.65 -1.04 6.50
CA ASN A 116 -14.04 -1.20 6.87
C ASN A 116 -14.21 -0.96 8.38
N LEU A 117 -15.01 0.04 8.76
CA LEU A 117 -15.32 0.33 10.16
C LEU A 117 -16.39 -0.63 10.71
N ASP A 118 -17.20 -1.20 9.81
CA ASP A 118 -18.14 -2.30 10.07
C ASP A 118 -19.13 -2.07 11.25
N GLY A 119 -19.53 -0.81 11.44
CA GLY A 119 -20.60 -0.38 12.35
C GLY A 119 -20.19 0.12 13.74
N ARG A 120 -21.17 0.66 14.47
CA ARG A 120 -21.03 1.46 15.72
C ARG A 120 -20.62 0.67 16.98
N SER A 121 -20.09 -0.54 16.88
CA SER A 121 -19.63 -1.29 18.07
C SER A 121 -18.16 -1.00 18.35
N ALA A 122 -17.83 -0.82 19.62
CA ALA A 122 -16.46 -0.52 20.06
C ALA A 122 -15.47 -1.61 19.59
N GLU A 123 -15.84 -2.89 19.69
CA GLU A 123 -15.00 -4.03 19.29
C GLU A 123 -14.53 -3.96 17.82
N ARG A 124 -15.42 -3.61 16.89
CA ARG A 124 -15.05 -3.55 15.46
C ARG A 124 -14.24 -2.30 15.12
N GLN A 125 -14.49 -1.19 15.81
CA GLN A 125 -13.64 0.00 15.73
C GLN A 125 -12.22 -0.26 16.25
N LEU A 126 -12.07 -1.10 17.28
CA LEU A 126 -10.76 -1.55 17.75
C LEU A 126 -10.01 -2.33 16.66
N LYS A 127 -10.69 -3.23 15.94
CA LYS A 127 -10.08 -3.96 14.80
C LYS A 127 -9.62 -3.03 13.68
N ALA A 128 -10.45 -2.05 13.31
CA ALA A 128 -10.06 -1.06 12.30
C ALA A 128 -8.85 -0.22 12.76
N ARG A 129 -8.78 0.11 14.05
CA ARG A 129 -7.62 0.80 14.65
C ARG A 129 -6.36 -0.06 14.61
N GLU A 130 -6.44 -1.31 15.07
CA GLU A 130 -5.33 -2.27 15.05
C GLU A 130 -4.80 -2.46 13.63
N PHE A 131 -5.69 -2.66 12.65
CA PHE A 131 -5.33 -2.71 11.23
C PHE A 131 -4.59 -1.45 10.79
N LEU A 132 -5.12 -0.26 11.09
CA LEU A 132 -4.45 0.98 10.67
C LEU A 132 -3.10 1.18 11.37
N PHE A 133 -2.94 0.75 12.62
CA PHE A 133 -1.63 0.79 13.30
C PHE A 133 -0.64 -0.19 12.66
N HIS A 134 -1.09 -1.38 12.30
CA HIS A 134 -0.31 -2.38 11.56
C HIS A 134 0.21 -1.78 10.25
N GLU A 135 -0.69 -1.30 9.39
CA GLU A 135 -0.33 -0.72 8.09
C GLU A 135 0.49 0.56 8.22
N TYR A 136 0.21 1.38 9.23
CA TYR A 136 1.01 2.56 9.49
C TYR A 136 2.42 2.21 9.96
N THR A 137 2.61 1.08 10.65
CA THR A 137 3.94 0.55 10.99
C THR A 137 4.73 0.26 9.71
N HIS A 138 4.12 -0.40 8.73
CA HIS A 138 4.74 -0.64 7.42
C HIS A 138 5.05 0.66 6.72
N PHE A 139 4.08 1.58 6.65
CA PHE A 139 4.28 2.89 6.05
C PHE A 139 5.49 3.61 6.65
N LEU A 140 5.59 3.70 7.98
CA LEU A 140 6.73 4.35 8.64
C LEU A 140 8.05 3.62 8.38
N SER A 141 8.04 2.29 8.45
CA SER A 141 9.24 1.46 8.28
C SER A 141 9.83 1.54 6.87
N TYR A 142 8.98 1.82 5.88
CA TYR A 142 9.31 1.71 4.46
C TYR A 142 9.29 3.04 3.71
N ASN A 143 8.68 4.09 4.27
CA ASN A 143 8.63 5.40 3.64
C ASN A 143 10.03 6.00 3.49
N GLY A 144 10.49 6.10 2.24
CA GLY A 144 11.80 6.65 1.89
C GLY A 144 12.98 5.71 2.14
N ASN A 145 12.73 4.43 2.45
CA ASN A 145 13.77 3.45 2.77
C ASN A 145 13.65 2.19 1.90
N THR A 146 14.79 1.58 1.58
CA THR A 146 14.90 0.34 0.80
C THR A 146 15.33 -0.86 1.63
N VAL A 147 15.42 -0.73 2.95
CA VAL A 147 15.67 -1.87 3.84
C VAL A 147 14.49 -2.84 3.76
N HIS A 148 14.79 -4.10 3.46
CA HIS A 148 13.83 -5.19 3.56
C HIS A 148 13.98 -5.90 4.90
N PHE A 149 12.87 -6.00 5.63
CA PHE A 149 12.78 -6.89 6.77
C PHE A 149 12.34 -8.28 6.28
N PRO A 150 12.80 -9.38 6.90
CA PRO A 150 12.29 -10.70 6.57
C PRO A 150 10.80 -10.77 6.90
N TYR A 151 10.05 -11.55 6.14
CA TYR A 151 8.60 -11.58 6.16
C TYR A 151 8.02 -11.76 7.57
N TRP A 152 8.51 -12.74 8.33
CA TRP A 152 8.08 -12.97 9.71
C TRP A 152 8.24 -11.75 10.62
N TYR A 153 9.29 -10.94 10.42
CA TYR A 153 9.55 -9.76 11.23
C TYR A 153 8.74 -8.59 10.72
N SER A 154 8.64 -8.40 9.39
CA SER A 154 7.80 -7.35 8.79
C SER A 154 6.39 -7.42 9.38
N GLU A 155 5.73 -8.58 9.24
CA GLU A 155 4.36 -8.76 9.70
C GLU A 155 4.28 -8.87 11.22
N GLY A 156 5.15 -9.68 11.83
CA GLY A 156 5.15 -9.91 13.26
C GLY A 156 5.42 -8.66 14.10
N PHE A 157 6.29 -7.78 13.63
CA PHE A 157 6.58 -6.53 14.29
C PHE A 157 5.46 -5.50 14.06
N ALA A 158 4.82 -5.49 12.89
CA ALA A 158 3.61 -4.70 12.67
C ALA A 158 2.45 -5.15 13.57
N GLU A 159 2.25 -6.46 13.76
CA GLU A 159 1.32 -7.03 14.75
C GLU A 159 1.67 -6.60 16.18
N PHE A 160 2.95 -6.62 16.54
CA PHE A 160 3.41 -6.18 17.85
C PHE A 160 3.05 -4.70 18.07
N MET A 161 3.41 -3.84 17.12
CA MET A 161 3.11 -2.40 17.15
C MET A 161 1.61 -2.11 17.13
N ALA A 162 0.81 -2.90 16.42
CA ALA A 162 -0.64 -2.74 16.32
C ALA A 162 -1.36 -2.86 17.68
N THR A 163 -0.73 -3.50 18.67
CA THR A 163 -1.30 -3.67 20.02
C THR A 163 -1.20 -2.43 20.89
N MET A 164 -0.58 -1.35 20.38
CA MET A 164 -0.40 -0.12 21.14
C MET A 164 -1.74 0.44 21.62
N SER A 165 -1.84 0.73 22.92
CA SER A 165 -3.03 1.28 23.55
C SER A 165 -2.71 2.52 24.39
N PHE A 166 -3.73 3.32 24.70
CA PHE A 166 -3.58 4.59 25.44
C PHE A 166 -4.52 4.60 26.66
N PRO A 167 -4.24 3.79 27.69
CA PRO A 167 -5.16 3.59 28.82
C PRO A 167 -5.31 4.84 29.70
N GLU A 168 -4.27 5.67 29.76
CA GLU A 168 -4.24 6.92 30.51
C GLU A 168 -3.68 8.05 29.66
N LYS A 169 -4.09 9.28 29.97
CA LYS A 169 -3.61 10.46 29.23
C LYS A 169 -2.09 10.59 29.30
N GLY A 170 -1.43 10.64 28.15
CA GLY A 170 0.01 10.81 28.03
C GLY A 170 0.80 9.52 28.28
N ARG A 171 0.14 8.37 28.42
CA ARG A 171 0.78 7.06 28.58
C ARG A 171 0.36 6.13 27.45
N TYR A 172 1.24 5.21 27.10
CA TYR A 172 0.93 4.12 26.19
C TYR A 172 1.28 2.76 26.82
N GLU A 173 0.62 1.71 26.36
CA GLU A 173 1.00 0.32 26.59
C GLU A 173 1.24 -0.37 25.24
N LEU A 174 2.12 -1.37 25.21
CA LEU A 174 2.53 -2.07 23.99
C LEU A 174 2.99 -3.50 24.30
N GLY A 175 2.69 -4.44 23.42
CA GLY A 175 3.17 -5.82 23.49
C GLY A 175 2.12 -6.85 23.90
N GLU A 176 0.84 -6.47 23.96
CA GLU A 176 -0.24 -7.45 24.12
C GLU A 176 -0.26 -8.43 22.94
N ILE A 177 -0.88 -9.60 23.12
CA ILE A 177 -1.14 -10.51 22.02
C ILE A 177 -2.40 -10.08 21.27
N PRO A 178 -2.35 -9.82 19.94
CA PRO A 178 -3.56 -9.55 19.19
C PRO A 178 -4.47 -10.78 19.24
N GLN A 179 -5.76 -10.56 19.49
CA GLN A 179 -6.72 -11.65 19.73
C GLN A 179 -6.75 -12.66 18.58
N GLU A 180 -6.69 -12.18 17.33
CA GLU A 180 -6.71 -13.06 16.16
C GLU A 180 -5.45 -13.95 16.09
N ARG A 181 -4.29 -13.41 16.48
CA ARG A 181 -3.03 -14.17 16.53
C ARG A 181 -3.02 -15.20 17.66
N ALA A 182 -3.58 -14.86 18.82
CA ALA A 182 -3.82 -15.81 19.90
C ALA A 182 -4.69 -16.99 19.41
N MET A 183 -5.77 -16.72 18.68
CA MET A 183 -6.63 -17.76 18.12
C MET A 183 -5.89 -18.63 17.10
N THR A 184 -5.11 -18.03 16.19
CA THR A 184 -4.27 -18.78 15.24
C THR A 184 -3.32 -19.71 15.97
N LEU A 185 -2.51 -19.18 16.90
CA LEU A 185 -1.57 -19.96 17.71
C LEU A 185 -2.24 -21.11 18.48
N MET A 186 -3.47 -20.91 18.97
CA MET A 186 -4.24 -21.97 19.63
C MET A 186 -4.74 -23.06 18.66
N TYR A 187 -5.07 -22.72 17.42
CA TYR A 187 -5.64 -23.66 16.44
C TYR A 187 -4.59 -24.39 15.60
N THR A 188 -3.58 -23.67 15.11
CA THR A 188 -2.56 -24.20 14.18
C THR A 188 -1.25 -24.53 14.89
N GLY A 189 -1.00 -23.95 16.07
CA GLY A 189 0.24 -24.10 16.80
C GLY A 189 1.35 -23.19 16.26
N LEU A 190 2.58 -23.41 16.74
CA LEU A 190 3.73 -22.67 16.24
C LEU A 190 4.17 -23.15 14.87
N MET A 191 4.39 -22.21 13.96
CA MET A 191 5.17 -22.50 12.75
C MET A 191 6.60 -22.90 13.16
N PRO A 192 7.15 -24.00 12.61
CA PRO A 192 8.54 -24.38 12.85
C PRO A 192 9.51 -23.23 12.54
N LEU A 193 10.49 -23.00 13.41
CA LEU A 193 11.35 -21.81 13.31
C LEU A 193 12.13 -21.76 11.98
N ASP A 194 12.63 -22.89 11.47
CA ASP A 194 13.32 -22.93 10.16
C ASP A 194 12.39 -22.48 9.03
N THR A 195 11.13 -22.95 9.02
CA THR A 195 10.12 -22.54 8.06
C THR A 195 9.82 -21.05 8.16
N LEU A 196 9.59 -20.54 9.39
CA LEU A 196 9.30 -19.13 9.64
C LEU A 196 10.43 -18.20 9.15
N LEU A 197 11.69 -18.56 9.43
CA LEU A 197 12.85 -17.77 9.04
C LEU A 197 13.12 -17.78 7.52
N ARG A 198 12.56 -18.74 6.79
CA ARG A 198 12.68 -18.88 5.33
C ARG A 198 11.43 -18.46 4.56
N ALA A 199 10.36 -18.12 5.27
CA ALA A 199 9.12 -17.66 4.69
C ALA A 199 9.31 -16.31 3.97
N THR A 200 8.64 -16.18 2.84
CA THR A 200 8.52 -14.99 1.99
C THR A 200 7.08 -14.88 1.53
N VAL A 201 6.67 -13.69 1.07
CA VAL A 201 5.32 -13.48 0.52
C VAL A 201 5.03 -14.40 -0.67
N TYR A 202 6.06 -14.84 -1.42
CA TYR A 202 5.92 -15.61 -2.65
C TYR A 202 5.97 -17.14 -2.48
N ASN A 203 6.57 -17.63 -1.39
CA ASN A 203 6.72 -19.08 -1.14
C ASN A 203 5.86 -19.59 0.04
N THR A 204 5.02 -18.73 0.60
CA THR A 204 4.09 -19.07 1.68
C THR A 204 2.68 -19.16 1.08
N ASP A 205 2.01 -20.30 1.27
CA ASP A 205 0.64 -20.48 0.80
C ASP A 205 -0.32 -19.55 1.55
N ASP A 206 -1.40 -19.11 0.89
CA ASP A 206 -2.35 -18.15 1.48
C ASP A 206 -2.95 -18.64 2.81
N GLU A 207 -3.17 -19.96 2.94
CA GLU A 207 -3.68 -20.59 4.16
C GLU A 207 -2.68 -20.53 5.33
N GLU A 208 -1.37 -20.47 5.04
CA GLU A 208 -0.29 -20.46 6.04
C GLU A 208 0.15 -19.04 6.42
N LYS A 209 -0.30 -18.00 5.71
CA LYS A 209 0.06 -16.60 6.02
C LYS A 209 -0.33 -16.23 7.44
N ALA A 210 -1.52 -16.61 7.91
CA ALA A 210 -1.93 -16.34 9.28
C ALA A 210 -0.95 -16.91 10.31
N ASP A 211 -0.37 -18.08 10.04
CA ASP A 211 0.61 -18.74 10.90
C ASP A 211 1.94 -17.98 10.92
N VAL A 212 2.38 -17.43 9.77
CA VAL A 212 3.56 -16.53 9.71
C VAL A 212 3.35 -15.29 10.57
N TYR A 213 2.17 -14.67 10.53
CA TYR A 213 1.90 -13.45 11.29
C TYR A 213 1.90 -13.74 12.79
N ALA A 214 1.22 -14.83 13.20
CA ALA A 214 1.09 -15.16 14.61
C ALA A 214 2.42 -15.64 15.22
N SER A 215 3.14 -16.51 14.50
CA SER A 215 4.48 -16.98 14.85
C SER A 215 5.52 -15.85 14.80
N GLY A 216 5.40 -14.98 13.80
CA GLY A 216 6.24 -13.79 13.63
C GLY A 216 6.04 -12.77 14.73
N TRP A 217 4.80 -12.55 15.18
CA TRP A 217 4.49 -11.72 16.34
C TRP A 217 5.21 -12.24 17.58
N LEU A 218 5.13 -13.54 17.85
CA LEU A 218 5.76 -14.15 19.02
C LEU A 218 7.29 -14.00 18.98
N LEU A 219 7.91 -14.27 17.83
CA LEU A 219 9.35 -14.13 17.68
C LEU A 219 9.81 -12.66 17.77
N SER A 220 9.02 -11.73 17.23
CA SER A 220 9.29 -10.29 17.30
C SER A 220 9.14 -9.77 18.73
N HIS A 221 8.10 -10.20 19.44
CA HIS A 221 7.86 -9.88 20.85
C HIS A 221 9.04 -10.35 21.72
N TRP A 222 9.41 -11.63 21.64
CA TRP A 222 10.57 -12.17 22.36
C TRP A 222 11.85 -11.38 22.04
N LEU A 223 12.09 -11.10 20.75
CA LEU A 223 13.26 -10.35 20.31
C LEU A 223 13.29 -8.94 20.92
N MET A 224 12.16 -8.24 20.94
CA MET A 224 12.08 -6.86 21.42
C MET A 224 12.16 -6.74 22.94
N LEU A 225 11.45 -7.60 23.66
CA LEU A 225 11.23 -7.41 25.10
C LEU A 225 12.10 -8.32 25.97
N GLU A 226 12.34 -9.56 25.56
CA GLU A 226 12.92 -10.59 26.44
C GLU A 226 14.37 -10.96 26.10
N SER A 227 14.73 -10.90 24.82
CA SER A 227 16.00 -11.46 24.34
C SER A 227 17.24 -10.66 24.80
N GLY A 228 17.08 -9.36 25.05
CA GLY A 228 18.19 -8.42 25.20
C GLY A 228 19.05 -8.27 23.93
N LYS A 229 18.53 -8.66 22.76
CA LYS A 229 19.23 -8.67 21.46
C LYS A 229 18.62 -7.75 20.41
N ALA A 230 17.61 -6.93 20.72
CA ALA A 230 17.00 -6.01 19.76
C ALA A 230 18.06 -5.15 19.01
N ASN A 231 19.05 -4.60 19.73
CA ASN A 231 20.16 -3.84 19.13
C ASN A 231 21.06 -4.65 18.18
N ASN A 232 21.12 -5.98 18.33
CA ASN A 232 21.86 -6.86 17.44
C ASN A 232 21.08 -7.18 16.15
N PHE A 233 19.76 -6.96 16.14
CA PHE A 233 18.90 -7.30 15.01
C PHE A 233 19.22 -6.48 13.75
N SER A 234 19.67 -5.23 13.90
CA SER A 234 20.13 -4.40 12.78
C SER A 234 21.24 -5.07 11.94
N GLN A 235 22.13 -5.84 12.57
CA GLN A 235 23.18 -6.60 11.87
C GLN A 235 22.61 -7.76 11.06
N PHE A 236 21.54 -8.39 11.58
CA PHE A 236 20.84 -9.43 10.85
C PHE A 236 20.11 -8.85 9.65
N VAL A 237 19.38 -7.73 9.82
CA VAL A 237 18.71 -7.04 8.72
C VAL A 237 19.70 -6.63 7.64
N GLN A 238 20.87 -6.09 8.01
CA GLN A 238 21.93 -5.79 7.04
C GLN A 238 22.39 -7.04 6.28
N ALA A 239 22.71 -8.13 6.99
CA ALA A 239 23.15 -9.37 6.37
C ALA A 239 22.06 -9.99 5.47
N TYR A 240 20.79 -9.88 5.87
CA TYR A 240 19.63 -10.33 5.10
C TYR A 240 19.53 -9.56 3.77
N ASN A 241 19.62 -8.23 3.82
CA ASN A 241 19.63 -7.38 2.61
C ASN A 241 20.86 -7.61 1.71
N ASP A 242 21.97 -8.12 2.28
CA ASP A 242 23.14 -8.55 1.52
C ASP A 242 23.01 -9.95 0.91
N GLY A 243 21.88 -10.63 1.11
CA GLY A 243 21.57 -11.95 0.54
C GLY A 243 22.16 -13.12 1.33
N ALA A 244 22.50 -12.94 2.61
CA ALA A 244 22.94 -14.04 3.46
C ALA A 244 21.79 -15.02 3.74
N ASP A 245 22.13 -16.30 3.97
CA ASP A 245 21.16 -17.28 4.45
C ASP A 245 20.56 -16.79 5.79
N PRO A 246 19.22 -16.73 5.92
CA PRO A 246 18.57 -16.06 7.05
C PRO A 246 18.92 -16.71 8.39
N ILE A 247 19.07 -18.03 8.42
CA ILE A 247 19.38 -18.75 9.66
C ILE A 247 20.80 -18.43 10.12
N LYS A 248 21.79 -18.61 9.24
CA LYS A 248 23.18 -18.28 9.57
C LYS A 248 23.37 -16.82 9.93
N ALA A 249 22.65 -15.92 9.24
CA ALA A 249 22.68 -14.50 9.51
C ALA A 249 22.11 -14.19 10.91
N LEU A 250 21.00 -14.81 11.28
CA LEU A 250 20.37 -14.62 12.59
C LEU A 250 21.27 -15.15 13.72
N GLU A 251 21.80 -16.37 13.59
CA GLU A 251 22.69 -16.97 14.59
C GLU A 251 23.90 -16.10 14.88
N LYS A 252 24.56 -15.63 13.80
CA LYS A 252 25.73 -14.77 13.88
C LYS A 252 25.42 -13.44 14.55
N SER A 253 24.28 -12.84 14.22
CA SER A 253 23.90 -11.51 14.69
C SER A 253 23.49 -11.52 16.16
N LEU A 254 22.61 -12.46 16.55
CA LEU A 254 22.15 -12.61 17.92
C LEU A 254 23.21 -13.24 18.85
N LYS A 255 24.25 -13.85 18.25
CA LYS A 255 25.28 -14.64 18.95
C LYS A 255 24.65 -15.77 19.77
N MET A 256 23.69 -16.45 19.15
CA MET A 256 22.86 -17.49 19.75
C MET A 256 22.61 -18.56 18.70
N SER A 257 22.68 -19.84 19.09
CA SER A 257 22.40 -20.91 18.13
C SER A 257 20.92 -20.93 17.76
N VAL A 258 20.57 -21.37 16.56
CA VAL A 258 19.17 -21.47 16.13
C VAL A 258 18.38 -22.42 17.04
N SER A 259 19.03 -23.47 17.57
CA SER A 259 18.42 -24.38 18.55
C SER A 259 18.10 -23.69 19.88
N ASP A 260 18.93 -22.75 20.32
CA ASP A 260 18.63 -22.00 21.55
C ASP A 260 17.53 -20.96 21.29
N ILE A 261 17.50 -20.34 20.11
CA ILE A 261 16.41 -19.44 19.70
C ILE A 261 15.10 -20.23 19.65
N GLU A 262 15.11 -21.42 19.05
CA GLU A 262 13.94 -22.30 18.97
C GLU A 262 13.43 -22.71 20.36
N LYS A 263 14.32 -23.02 21.31
CA LYS A 263 13.90 -23.29 22.70
C LYS A 263 13.22 -22.10 23.34
N ALA A 264 13.73 -20.88 23.11
CA ALA A 264 13.14 -19.67 23.66
C ALA A 264 11.77 -19.38 23.02
N TYR A 265 11.69 -19.51 21.70
CA TYR A 265 10.48 -19.37 20.91
C TYR A 265 9.37 -20.36 21.34
N VAL A 266 9.71 -21.63 21.52
CA VAL A 266 8.78 -22.65 22.05
C VAL A 266 8.40 -22.36 23.50
N ALA A 267 9.35 -21.97 24.35
CA ALA A 267 9.07 -21.65 25.75
C ALA A 267 8.13 -20.43 25.90
N ALA A 268 8.26 -19.41 25.04
CA ALA A 268 7.38 -18.24 25.03
C ALA A 268 5.95 -18.60 24.57
N PHE A 269 5.81 -19.56 23.66
CA PHE A 269 4.49 -20.08 23.31
C PHE A 269 3.87 -20.90 24.45
N ASP A 270 4.65 -21.80 25.03
CA ASP A 270 4.18 -22.70 26.10
C ASP A 270 3.81 -21.92 27.39
N SER A 271 4.42 -20.77 27.66
CA SER A 271 4.08 -19.95 28.82
C SER A 271 2.68 -19.33 28.70
N GLY A 272 2.31 -18.88 27.50
CA GLY A 272 1.10 -18.08 27.26
C GLY A 272 1.08 -16.74 28.01
N GLU A 273 2.22 -16.32 28.58
CA GLU A 273 2.39 -15.08 29.32
C GLU A 273 3.35 -14.18 28.54
N TYR A 274 2.89 -12.97 28.20
CA TYR A 274 3.61 -12.04 27.33
C TYR A 274 3.81 -10.71 28.04
N GLU A 275 5.04 -10.20 28.05
CA GLU A 275 5.35 -8.90 28.65
C GLU A 275 4.63 -7.77 27.91
N VAL A 276 4.03 -6.86 28.69
CA VAL A 276 3.48 -5.59 28.21
C VAL A 276 4.32 -4.47 28.80
N ILE A 277 4.82 -3.60 27.94
CA ILE A 277 5.57 -2.42 28.38
C ILE A 277 4.63 -1.21 28.46
N SER A 278 4.85 -0.36 29.47
CA SER A 278 4.20 0.95 29.55
C SER A 278 5.24 2.05 29.38
N GLY A 279 4.89 3.10 28.62
CA GLY A 279 5.73 4.27 28.43
C GLY A 279 4.94 5.57 28.46
N GLU A 280 5.66 6.68 28.26
CA GLU A 280 5.08 8.02 28.14
C GLU A 280 5.08 8.45 26.67
N ILE A 281 3.97 9.04 26.21
CA ILE A 281 3.92 9.69 24.91
C ILE A 281 4.90 10.88 24.93
N PRO A 282 5.61 11.19 23.82
CA PRO A 282 6.59 12.29 23.79
C PRO A 282 6.04 13.59 24.36
N THR A 283 6.83 14.29 25.18
CA THR A 283 6.38 15.48 25.92
C THR A 283 6.04 16.68 25.03
N ASP A 284 6.56 16.68 23.80
CA ASP A 284 6.27 17.66 22.75
C ASP A 284 5.01 17.33 21.95
N PHE A 285 4.38 16.17 22.17
CA PHE A 285 3.12 15.81 21.56
C PHE A 285 1.97 16.66 22.11
N GLU A 286 1.31 17.39 21.22
CA GLU A 286 0.05 18.07 21.52
C GLU A 286 -1.14 17.20 21.10
N GLU A 287 -2.09 17.01 22.02
CA GLU A 287 -3.29 16.23 21.75
C GLU A 287 -4.04 16.75 20.51
N ALA A 288 -4.14 15.87 19.51
CA ALA A 288 -4.72 16.20 18.23
C ALA A 288 -6.18 16.65 18.38
N LYS A 289 -6.57 17.64 17.58
CA LYS A 289 -7.96 18.11 17.49
C LYS A 289 -8.46 17.95 16.06
N PRO A 290 -8.78 16.72 15.62
CA PRO A 290 -9.19 16.49 14.24
C PRO A 290 -10.40 17.35 13.89
N THR A 291 -10.36 17.98 12.73
CA THR A 291 -11.45 18.78 12.20
C THR A 291 -12.37 17.90 11.36
N VAL A 292 -13.68 18.16 11.40
CA VAL A 292 -14.66 17.42 10.58
C VAL A 292 -15.32 18.37 9.62
N LYS A 293 -15.38 17.97 8.36
CA LYS A 293 -16.03 18.70 7.29
C LYS A 293 -16.91 17.75 6.50
N ARG A 294 -18.20 18.07 6.42
CA ARG A 294 -19.10 17.39 5.48
C ARG A 294 -18.71 17.76 4.04
N LEU A 295 -18.46 16.76 3.20
CA LEU A 295 -18.14 17.00 1.80
C LEU A 295 -19.41 17.35 1.02
N SER A 296 -19.26 18.24 0.03
CA SER A 296 -20.30 18.42 -0.98
C SER A 296 -20.42 17.13 -1.81
N LYS A 297 -21.61 16.84 -2.37
CA LYS A 297 -21.78 15.66 -3.23
C LYS A 297 -20.75 15.59 -4.36
N ARG A 298 -20.51 16.72 -5.03
CA ARG A 298 -19.50 16.84 -6.10
C ARG A 298 -18.09 16.50 -5.59
N SER A 299 -17.71 17.02 -4.43
CA SER A 299 -16.40 16.75 -3.82
C SER A 299 -16.24 15.29 -3.42
N ALA A 300 -17.25 14.70 -2.77
CA ALA A 300 -17.25 13.30 -2.37
C ALA A 300 -17.05 12.39 -3.59
N ILE A 301 -17.88 12.54 -4.62
CA ILE A 301 -17.78 11.74 -5.86
C ILE A 301 -16.39 11.88 -6.50
N THR A 302 -15.83 13.10 -6.55
CA THR A 302 -14.51 13.33 -7.16
C THR A 302 -13.40 12.61 -6.37
N VAL A 303 -13.46 12.64 -5.03
CA VAL A 303 -12.48 11.99 -4.17
C VAL A 303 -12.56 10.47 -4.27
N LEU A 304 -13.77 9.89 -4.22
CA LEU A 304 -13.96 8.45 -4.36
C LEU A 304 -13.59 7.94 -5.76
N ALA A 305 -13.96 8.68 -6.80
CA ALA A 305 -13.57 8.36 -8.16
C ALA A 305 -12.04 8.38 -8.33
N GLY A 306 -11.36 9.35 -7.71
CA GLY A 306 -9.90 9.43 -7.69
C GLY A 306 -9.27 8.20 -7.01
N PHE A 307 -9.78 7.81 -5.85
CA PHE A 307 -9.36 6.58 -5.16
C PHE A 307 -9.52 5.34 -6.04
N ILE A 308 -10.72 5.11 -6.59
CA ILE A 308 -11.02 3.93 -7.40
C ILE A 308 -10.14 3.89 -8.67
N ALA A 309 -9.88 5.04 -9.29
CA ALA A 309 -9.00 5.12 -10.45
C ALA A 309 -7.53 4.87 -10.10
N GLN A 310 -7.08 5.34 -8.92
CA GLN A 310 -5.73 5.12 -8.44
C GLN A 310 -5.49 3.66 -8.04
N SER A 311 -6.43 3.06 -7.31
CA SER A 311 -6.33 1.68 -6.81
C SER A 311 -6.63 0.62 -7.86
N GLY A 312 -7.53 0.93 -8.79
CA GLY A 312 -7.98 -0.01 -9.81
C GLY A 312 -8.91 -1.11 -9.28
N TYR A 313 -9.32 -1.08 -8.00
CA TYR A 313 -10.05 -2.19 -7.39
C TYR A 313 -11.47 -2.39 -7.98
N ASN A 314 -12.30 -1.34 -8.00
CA ASN A 314 -13.69 -1.44 -8.48
C ASN A 314 -13.99 -0.45 -9.61
N LEU A 315 -13.40 -0.65 -10.79
CA LEU A 315 -13.61 0.23 -11.95
C LEU A 315 -15.08 0.32 -12.41
N GLN A 316 -15.92 -0.67 -12.11
CA GLN A 316 -17.36 -0.58 -12.36
C GLN A 316 -18.03 0.49 -11.48
N ALA A 317 -17.66 0.56 -10.20
CA ALA A 317 -18.17 1.61 -9.31
C ALA A 317 -17.74 3.02 -9.75
N LEU A 318 -16.61 3.18 -10.44
CA LEU A 318 -16.21 4.44 -11.06
C LEU A 318 -17.20 4.88 -12.15
N GLU A 319 -17.62 3.97 -13.03
CA GLU A 319 -18.63 4.24 -14.07
C GLU A 319 -19.99 4.62 -13.46
N ASP A 320 -20.37 3.91 -12.39
CA ASP A 320 -21.62 4.17 -11.69
C ASP A 320 -21.60 5.54 -10.99
N LEU A 321 -20.48 5.92 -10.37
CA LEU A 321 -20.27 7.24 -9.77
C LEU A 321 -20.35 8.36 -10.81
N ILE A 322 -19.74 8.18 -11.98
CA ILE A 322 -19.77 9.15 -13.08
C ILE A 322 -21.20 9.30 -13.61
N THR A 323 -21.88 8.18 -13.84
CA THR A 323 -23.28 8.15 -14.29
C THR A 323 -24.21 8.84 -13.29
N TYR A 324 -24.05 8.53 -12.00
CA TYR A 324 -24.77 9.20 -10.92
C TYR A 324 -24.53 10.71 -10.94
N ALA A 325 -23.28 11.14 -11.10
CA ALA A 325 -22.92 12.55 -11.12
C ALA A 325 -23.57 13.31 -12.28
N TYR A 326 -23.66 12.69 -13.46
CA TYR A 326 -24.38 13.25 -14.61
C TYR A 326 -25.88 13.38 -14.34
N HIS A 327 -26.53 12.30 -13.90
CA HIS A 327 -27.99 12.29 -13.68
C HIS A 327 -28.45 13.23 -12.56
N THR A 328 -27.61 13.44 -11.56
CA THR A 328 -27.91 14.33 -10.42
C THR A 328 -27.40 15.76 -10.60
N GLY A 329 -26.78 16.09 -11.74
CA GLY A 329 -26.30 17.44 -12.05
C GLY A 329 -25.09 17.88 -11.23
N VAL A 330 -24.42 16.97 -10.52
CA VAL A 330 -23.22 17.26 -9.71
C VAL A 330 -21.92 16.98 -10.44
N TYR A 331 -21.99 16.52 -11.70
CA TYR A 331 -20.85 16.24 -12.57
C TYR A 331 -19.79 17.36 -12.56
N SER A 332 -18.52 16.93 -12.57
CA SER A 332 -17.33 17.77 -12.69
C SER A 332 -16.51 17.28 -13.88
N THR A 333 -15.94 18.21 -14.66
CA THR A 333 -15.06 17.90 -15.79
C THR A 333 -13.80 17.14 -15.37
N GLN A 334 -13.39 17.26 -14.10
CA GLN A 334 -12.32 16.46 -13.50
C GLN A 334 -12.59 14.95 -13.55
N LEU A 335 -13.86 14.53 -13.49
CA LEU A 335 -14.22 13.10 -13.58
C LEU A 335 -13.84 12.49 -14.93
N ALA A 336 -13.87 13.28 -16.01
CA ALA A 336 -13.40 12.80 -17.32
C ALA A 336 -11.90 12.47 -17.31
N ALA A 337 -11.08 13.29 -16.64
CA ALA A 337 -9.66 13.02 -16.52
C ALA A 337 -9.34 11.87 -15.57
N ILE A 338 -10.07 11.75 -14.45
CA ILE A 338 -9.96 10.60 -13.54
C ILE A 338 -10.26 9.30 -14.30
N LYS A 339 -11.36 9.27 -15.06
CA LYS A 339 -11.70 8.11 -15.87
C LYS A 339 -10.67 7.85 -16.97
N ALA A 340 -10.15 8.89 -17.61
CA ALA A 340 -9.08 8.74 -18.57
C ALA A 340 -7.85 8.10 -17.93
N SER A 341 -7.44 8.50 -16.72
CA SER A 341 -6.33 7.86 -16.00
C SER A 341 -6.57 6.37 -15.71
N ALA A 342 -7.80 6.00 -15.33
CA ALA A 342 -8.16 4.58 -15.17
C ALA A 342 -8.07 3.81 -16.50
N ASP A 343 -8.57 4.40 -17.59
CA ASP A 343 -8.53 3.79 -18.93
C ASP A 343 -7.09 3.64 -19.46
N LEU A 344 -6.19 4.58 -19.13
CA LEU A 344 -4.77 4.47 -19.46
C LEU A 344 -4.13 3.25 -18.80
N ARG A 345 -4.46 2.97 -17.53
CA ARG A 345 -3.88 1.85 -16.76
C ARG A 345 -4.25 0.50 -17.35
N ILE A 346 -5.44 0.38 -17.93
CA ILE A 346 -5.90 -0.84 -18.61
C ILE A 346 -5.55 -0.86 -20.12
N GLY A 347 -4.85 0.16 -20.63
CA GLY A 347 -4.40 0.26 -22.02
C GLY A 347 -5.43 0.78 -23.02
N ASP A 348 -6.58 1.31 -22.57
CA ASP A 348 -7.61 1.91 -23.45
C ASP A 348 -7.29 3.37 -23.79
N PHE A 349 -6.21 3.56 -24.55
CA PHE A 349 -5.78 4.89 -25.01
C PHE A 349 -6.81 5.63 -25.88
N PRO A 350 -7.58 4.95 -26.77
CA PRO A 350 -8.65 5.62 -27.54
C PRO A 350 -9.72 6.24 -26.64
N GLN A 351 -10.21 5.51 -25.63
CA GLN A 351 -11.22 6.03 -24.72
C GLN A 351 -10.67 7.16 -23.85
N ALA A 352 -9.46 7.00 -23.29
CA ALA A 352 -8.80 8.06 -22.53
C ALA A 352 -8.64 9.35 -23.36
N SER A 353 -8.24 9.24 -24.62
CA SER A 353 -8.14 10.36 -25.56
C SER A 353 -9.49 11.06 -25.80
N HIS A 354 -10.56 10.28 -26.01
CA HIS A 354 -11.91 10.82 -26.18
C HIS A 354 -12.40 11.58 -24.93
N LEU A 355 -12.18 11.02 -23.75
CA LEU A 355 -12.54 11.64 -22.47
C LEU A 355 -11.79 12.95 -22.24
N LEU A 356 -10.47 12.97 -22.44
CA LEU A 356 -9.68 14.21 -22.29
C LEU A 356 -10.06 15.26 -23.34
N ALA A 357 -10.42 14.85 -24.55
CA ALA A 357 -10.90 15.77 -25.58
C ALA A 357 -12.22 16.47 -25.18
N SER A 358 -13.05 15.83 -24.36
CA SER A 358 -14.30 16.39 -23.83
C SER A 358 -14.11 17.48 -22.77
N VAL A 359 -12.93 17.54 -22.12
CA VAL A 359 -12.64 18.52 -21.06
C VAL A 359 -12.57 19.93 -21.67
N PRO A 360 -13.28 20.94 -21.12
CA PRO A 360 -13.26 22.31 -21.61
C PRO A 360 -11.86 22.94 -21.56
N ARG A 361 -11.53 23.79 -22.53
CA ARG A 361 -10.21 24.44 -22.61
C ARG A 361 -9.82 25.22 -21.35
N SER A 362 -10.79 25.77 -20.62
CA SER A 362 -10.57 26.48 -19.34
C SER A 362 -9.95 25.59 -18.27
N ASP A 363 -10.21 24.29 -18.33
CA ASP A 363 -9.85 23.34 -17.28
C ASP A 363 -8.59 22.54 -17.64
N ARG A 364 -8.11 22.66 -18.88
CA ARG A 364 -6.93 21.91 -19.38
C ARG A 364 -5.59 22.37 -18.82
N GLN A 365 -5.57 23.37 -17.95
CA GLN A 365 -4.38 23.83 -17.23
C GLN A 365 -4.34 23.31 -15.79
N GLN A 366 -5.38 22.56 -15.37
CA GLN A 366 -5.42 21.98 -14.04
C GLN A 366 -4.45 20.78 -13.95
N PRO A 367 -3.77 20.58 -12.81
CA PRO A 367 -2.82 19.46 -12.64
C PRO A 367 -3.38 18.09 -13.01
N TRP A 368 -4.63 17.80 -12.60
CA TRP A 368 -5.30 16.54 -12.92
C TRP A 368 -5.46 16.30 -14.42
N TYR A 369 -5.66 17.35 -15.22
CA TYR A 369 -5.77 17.21 -16.68
C TYR A 369 -4.39 16.99 -17.29
N LEU A 370 -3.42 17.81 -16.88
CA LEU A 370 -2.06 17.77 -17.40
C LEU A 370 -1.43 16.41 -17.14
N SER A 371 -1.65 15.83 -15.95
CA SER A 371 -1.13 14.50 -15.60
C SER A 371 -1.70 13.42 -16.51
N ALA A 372 -3.03 13.34 -16.64
CA ALA A 372 -3.68 12.37 -17.52
C ALA A 372 -3.29 12.54 -19.00
N HIS A 373 -3.18 13.78 -19.49
CA HIS A 373 -2.80 14.07 -20.87
C HIS A 373 -1.33 13.75 -21.17
N ALA A 374 -0.41 14.07 -20.25
CA ALA A 374 1.00 13.77 -20.39
C ALA A 374 1.24 12.25 -20.38
N TRP A 375 0.57 11.52 -19.47
CA TRP A 375 0.60 10.07 -19.42
C TRP A 375 -0.02 9.40 -20.65
N LEU A 376 -1.14 9.89 -21.16
CA LEU A 376 -1.70 9.43 -22.44
C LEU A 376 -0.66 9.55 -23.56
N THR A 377 0.02 10.69 -23.62
CA THR A 377 1.01 10.95 -24.67
C THR A 377 2.19 9.99 -24.56
N VAL A 378 2.81 9.87 -23.39
CA VAL A 378 3.97 8.97 -23.20
C VAL A 378 3.60 7.52 -23.48
N ASN A 379 2.47 7.02 -22.97
CA ASN A 379 2.03 5.64 -23.21
C ASN A 379 1.74 5.35 -24.70
N GLN A 380 1.11 6.29 -25.42
CA GLN A 380 0.90 6.14 -26.86
C GLN A 380 2.20 6.12 -27.66
N GLN A 381 3.20 6.91 -27.25
CA GLN A 381 4.49 6.96 -27.95
C GLN A 381 5.43 5.81 -27.56
N ALA A 382 5.25 5.19 -26.39
CA ALA A 382 6.02 4.03 -25.94
C ALA A 382 5.85 2.82 -26.87
N VAL A 383 4.66 2.65 -27.46
CA VAL A 383 4.35 1.54 -28.39
C VAL A 383 4.71 1.85 -29.86
N VAL A 384 5.14 3.08 -30.14
CA VAL A 384 5.53 3.52 -31.49
C VAL A 384 7.05 3.39 -31.64
N PRO A 385 7.56 2.79 -32.74
CA PRO A 385 9.00 2.73 -33.00
C PRO A 385 9.63 4.12 -32.99
N ASP A 386 10.87 4.24 -32.51
CA ASP A 386 11.54 5.53 -32.26
C ASP A 386 11.43 6.54 -33.42
N GLN A 387 11.66 6.08 -34.65
CA GLN A 387 11.61 6.92 -35.85
C GLN A 387 10.21 7.45 -36.21
N GLY A 388 9.16 6.84 -35.65
CA GLY A 388 7.75 7.18 -35.89
C GLY A 388 7.10 8.02 -34.80
N ARG A 389 7.81 8.33 -33.71
CA ARG A 389 7.25 9.07 -32.56
C ARG A 389 6.89 10.51 -32.93
N ASP A 390 5.76 11.00 -32.41
CA ASP A 390 5.37 12.41 -32.50
C ASP A 390 6.17 13.25 -31.48
N LEU A 391 7.33 13.73 -31.93
CA LEU A 391 8.22 14.57 -31.13
C LEU A 391 7.58 15.89 -30.65
N ARG A 392 6.56 16.40 -31.35
CA ARG A 392 5.88 17.63 -30.92
C ARG A 392 5.01 17.33 -29.69
N SER A 393 4.26 16.24 -29.73
CA SER A 393 3.44 15.81 -28.60
C SER A 393 4.30 15.42 -27.39
N LEU A 394 5.43 14.72 -27.61
CA LEU A 394 6.38 14.41 -26.53
C LEU A 394 6.98 15.67 -25.87
N LYS A 395 7.36 16.68 -26.66
CA LYS A 395 7.85 17.96 -26.10
C LYS A 395 6.81 18.61 -25.21
N LYS A 396 5.54 18.56 -25.60
CA LYS A 396 4.43 19.06 -24.79
C LYS A 396 4.26 18.24 -23.51
N ALA A 397 4.23 16.91 -23.59
CA ALA A 397 4.13 16.04 -22.40
C ALA A 397 5.29 16.29 -21.42
N ARG A 398 6.51 16.48 -21.91
CA ARG A 398 7.66 16.86 -21.08
C ARG A 398 7.46 18.20 -20.37
N GLU A 399 6.89 19.21 -21.04
CA GLU A 399 6.57 20.51 -20.42
C GLU A 399 5.47 20.38 -19.36
N GLU A 400 4.45 19.56 -19.63
CA GLU A 400 3.38 19.26 -18.68
C GLU A 400 3.93 18.55 -17.44
N PHE A 401 4.77 17.52 -17.60
CA PHE A 401 5.46 16.88 -16.47
C PHE A 401 6.41 17.83 -15.73
N SER A 402 7.13 18.71 -16.45
CA SER A 402 7.99 19.72 -15.81
C SER A 402 7.17 20.66 -14.90
N TYR A 403 6.00 21.09 -15.36
CA TYR A 403 5.07 21.87 -14.53
C TYR A 403 4.55 21.06 -13.34
N LEU A 404 4.21 19.79 -13.55
CA LEU A 404 3.68 18.92 -12.51
C LEU A 404 4.70 18.64 -11.40
N VAL A 405 5.97 18.41 -11.72
CA VAL A 405 7.02 18.22 -10.69
C VAL A 405 7.31 19.49 -9.91
N GLU A 406 7.09 20.68 -10.48
CA GLU A 406 7.18 21.95 -9.74
C GLU A 406 6.00 22.14 -8.78
N LYS A 407 4.80 21.66 -9.15
CA LYS A 407 3.58 21.81 -8.35
C LYS A 407 3.40 20.73 -7.30
N GLU A 408 3.76 19.51 -7.64
CA GLU A 408 3.58 18.31 -6.82
C GLU A 408 4.91 17.56 -6.75
N PRO A 409 5.94 18.18 -6.15
CA PRO A 409 7.30 17.64 -6.18
C PRO A 409 7.45 16.32 -5.46
N GLN A 410 6.47 15.89 -4.66
CA GLN A 410 6.49 14.60 -3.95
C GLN A 410 5.86 13.45 -4.76
N ASN A 411 5.18 13.75 -5.87
CA ASN A 411 4.57 12.73 -6.72
C ASN A 411 5.65 12.08 -7.61
N ALA A 412 6.03 10.84 -7.30
CA ALA A 412 7.06 10.11 -8.02
C ALA A 412 6.68 9.81 -9.48
N SER A 413 5.38 9.58 -9.74
CA SER A 413 4.84 9.35 -11.09
C SER A 413 5.15 10.54 -12.02
N HIS A 414 5.07 11.78 -11.54
CA HIS A 414 5.42 12.96 -12.34
C HIS A 414 6.91 13.03 -12.71
N TRP A 415 7.80 12.66 -11.78
CA TRP A 415 9.24 12.58 -12.05
C TRP A 415 9.57 11.45 -13.03
N PHE A 416 8.93 10.31 -12.87
CA PHE A 416 9.08 9.15 -13.74
C PHE A 416 8.62 9.46 -15.18
N GLY A 417 7.43 10.04 -15.33
CA GLY A 417 6.92 10.49 -16.63
C GLY A 417 7.79 11.55 -17.28
N LEU A 418 8.38 12.48 -16.50
CA LEU A 418 9.36 13.44 -17.00
C LEU A 418 10.62 12.77 -17.55
N ALA A 419 11.16 11.79 -16.81
CA ALA A 419 12.31 11.01 -17.25
C ALA A 419 12.01 10.27 -18.56
N MET A 420 10.87 9.58 -18.65
CA MET A 420 10.43 8.87 -19.85
C MET A 420 10.30 9.82 -21.05
N ALA A 421 9.63 10.96 -20.88
CA ALA A 421 9.45 11.92 -21.95
C ALA A 421 10.80 12.50 -22.43
N MET A 422 11.77 12.69 -21.52
CA MET A 422 13.12 13.15 -21.87
C MET A 422 13.92 12.08 -22.61
N GLU A 423 13.85 10.82 -22.18
CA GLU A 423 14.49 9.69 -22.87
C GLU A 423 13.97 9.56 -24.30
N MET A 424 12.64 9.57 -24.48
CA MET A 424 12.01 9.45 -25.79
C MET A 424 12.29 10.63 -26.74
N LEU A 425 12.79 11.75 -26.19
CA LEU A 425 13.19 12.94 -26.93
C LEU A 425 14.71 13.02 -27.17
N ASP A 426 15.44 11.94 -26.90
CA ASP A 426 16.90 11.84 -27.04
C ASP A 426 17.67 12.88 -26.21
N TYR A 427 17.15 13.25 -25.03
CA TYR A 427 17.92 14.09 -24.10
C TYR A 427 19.20 13.36 -23.66
N PRO A 428 20.28 14.09 -23.30
CA PRO A 428 21.49 13.48 -22.79
C PRO A 428 21.18 12.56 -21.60
N ARG A 429 21.73 11.34 -21.63
CA ARG A 429 21.45 10.28 -20.65
C ARG A 429 21.49 10.75 -19.19
N LYS A 430 22.50 11.54 -18.85
CA LYS A 430 22.69 12.11 -17.51
C LYS A 430 21.50 12.97 -17.05
N GLU A 431 20.82 13.67 -17.96
CA GLU A 431 19.73 14.58 -17.61
C GLU A 431 18.44 13.86 -17.24
N TYR A 432 18.05 12.82 -18.01
CA TYR A 432 16.83 12.05 -17.70
C TYR A 432 17.04 11.11 -16.52
N ILE A 433 18.24 10.55 -16.35
CA ILE A 433 18.56 9.74 -15.16
C ILE A 433 18.45 10.57 -13.90
N GLY A 434 18.90 11.83 -13.90
CA GLY A 434 18.69 12.73 -12.76
C GLY A 434 17.21 13.01 -12.44
N LYS A 435 16.26 12.71 -13.35
CA LYS A 435 14.81 12.75 -13.06
C LYS A 435 14.30 11.39 -12.59
N LEU A 436 14.83 10.31 -13.15
CA LEU A 436 14.54 8.95 -12.70
C LEU A 436 15.01 8.71 -11.27
N GLU A 437 16.17 9.23 -10.87
CA GLU A 437 16.67 9.23 -9.49
C GLU A 437 15.70 9.95 -8.54
N GLN A 438 15.15 11.10 -8.96
CA GLN A 438 14.13 11.81 -8.17
C GLN A 438 12.85 10.97 -8.02
N ALA A 439 12.44 10.25 -9.07
CA ALA A 439 11.30 9.34 -8.98
C ALA A 439 11.59 8.20 -7.99
N TYR A 440 12.78 7.59 -8.07
CA TYR A 440 13.22 6.51 -7.19
C TYR A 440 13.34 6.95 -5.72
N GLU A 441 13.89 8.13 -5.44
CA GLU A 441 13.99 8.64 -4.06
C GLU A 441 12.63 8.76 -3.37
N ARG A 442 11.56 8.98 -4.12
CA ARG A 442 10.19 9.17 -3.61
C ARG A 442 9.39 7.88 -3.54
N ALA A 443 9.62 6.98 -4.50
CA ALA A 443 8.97 5.69 -4.56
C ALA A 443 10.00 4.60 -4.86
N PRO A 444 10.91 4.30 -3.92
CA PRO A 444 12.04 3.40 -4.18
C PRO A 444 11.64 1.94 -4.38
N ARG A 445 10.40 1.60 -4.00
CA ARG A 445 9.80 0.26 -4.14
C ARG A 445 8.90 0.13 -5.35
N GLU A 446 8.72 1.20 -6.12
CA GLU A 446 8.01 1.11 -7.38
C GLU A 446 8.83 0.34 -8.39
N LEU A 447 8.34 -0.86 -8.70
CA LEU A 447 9.09 -1.88 -9.42
C LEU A 447 9.68 -1.35 -10.73
N HIS A 448 8.85 -0.70 -11.54
CA HIS A 448 9.24 -0.18 -12.85
C HIS A 448 10.27 0.95 -12.76
N ILE A 449 10.19 1.77 -11.73
CA ILE A 449 11.16 2.86 -11.47
C ILE A 449 12.50 2.26 -11.09
N ALA A 450 12.51 1.33 -10.14
CA ALA A 450 13.71 0.64 -9.67
C ALA A 450 14.38 -0.18 -10.78
N GLN A 451 13.60 -0.90 -11.58
CA GLN A 451 14.09 -1.69 -12.72
C GLN A 451 14.80 -0.82 -13.77
N TRP A 452 14.17 0.29 -14.18
CA TRP A 452 14.78 1.17 -15.17
C TRP A 452 16.04 1.83 -14.62
N LEU A 453 16.01 2.31 -13.37
CA LEU A 453 17.19 2.91 -12.76
C LEU A 453 18.35 1.90 -12.63
N ALA A 454 18.06 0.67 -12.22
CA ALA A 454 19.05 -0.40 -12.14
C ALA A 454 19.67 -0.70 -13.52
N GLU A 455 18.88 -0.74 -14.59
CA GLU A 455 19.41 -0.91 -15.96
C GLU A 455 20.35 0.24 -16.34
N GLU A 456 19.95 1.49 -16.10
CA GLU A 456 20.76 2.66 -16.43
C GLU A 456 22.09 2.68 -15.66
N LEU A 457 22.07 2.37 -14.36
CA LEU A 457 23.27 2.30 -13.53
C LEU A 457 24.21 1.17 -13.97
N TYR A 458 23.65 0.03 -14.38
CA TYR A 458 24.43 -1.07 -14.96
C TYR A 458 25.15 -0.64 -16.24
N GLN A 459 24.45 0.04 -17.15
CA GLN A 459 25.04 0.57 -18.39
C GLN A 459 26.12 1.62 -18.14
N GLN A 460 25.99 2.42 -17.07
CA GLN A 460 27.01 3.38 -16.65
C GLN A 460 28.21 2.74 -15.93
N LYS A 461 28.10 1.47 -15.55
CA LYS A 461 29.06 0.76 -14.70
C LYS A 461 29.24 1.41 -13.32
N ASP A 462 28.17 2.01 -12.78
CA ASP A 462 28.15 2.51 -11.40
C ASP A 462 27.86 1.33 -10.46
N ALA A 463 28.90 0.59 -10.10
CA ALA A 463 28.79 -0.63 -9.30
C ALA A 463 28.15 -0.38 -7.92
N ASP A 464 28.53 0.71 -7.27
CA ASP A 464 28.07 1.01 -5.91
C ASP A 464 26.60 1.42 -5.91
N TYR A 465 26.18 2.27 -6.84
CA TYR A 465 24.79 2.68 -6.90
C TYR A 465 23.89 1.57 -7.46
N PHE A 466 24.35 0.84 -8.49
CA PHE A 466 23.64 -0.32 -8.98
C PHE A 466 23.34 -1.31 -7.85
N ALA A 467 24.32 -1.61 -6.99
CA ALA A 467 24.11 -2.51 -5.85
C ALA A 467 23.07 -1.99 -4.85
N ARG A 468 23.01 -0.67 -4.61
CA ARG A 468 22.01 -0.06 -3.71
C ARG A 468 20.58 -0.14 -4.25
N VAL A 469 20.40 -0.08 -5.57
CA VAL A 469 19.07 -0.16 -6.20
C VAL A 469 18.66 -1.62 -6.45
N ALA A 470 19.60 -2.43 -6.93
CA ALA A 470 19.31 -3.77 -7.43
C ALA A 470 19.10 -4.81 -6.31
N LYS A 471 19.79 -4.68 -5.16
CA LYS A 471 19.58 -5.61 -4.03
C LYS A 471 18.16 -5.54 -3.46
N PRO A 472 17.61 -4.35 -3.12
CA PRO A 472 16.21 -4.22 -2.70
C PRO A 472 15.23 -4.74 -3.76
N LEU A 473 15.46 -4.37 -5.02
CA LEU A 473 14.63 -4.79 -6.15
C LEU A 473 14.46 -6.32 -6.22
N MET A 474 15.47 -7.10 -5.85
CA MET A 474 15.37 -8.56 -5.86
C MET A 474 14.33 -9.13 -4.90
N PHE A 475 14.00 -8.42 -3.82
CA PHE A 475 12.95 -8.82 -2.88
C PHE A 475 11.54 -8.50 -3.41
N GLU A 476 11.43 -7.56 -4.34
CA GLU A 476 10.16 -7.14 -4.97
C GLU A 476 9.84 -7.95 -6.24
N LEU A 477 10.79 -8.77 -6.71
CA LEU A 477 10.65 -9.54 -7.94
C LEU A 477 10.02 -10.91 -7.68
N PRO A 478 8.88 -11.25 -8.31
CA PRO A 478 8.27 -12.56 -8.20
C PRO A 478 9.01 -13.64 -9.03
N ASP A 479 9.86 -13.23 -9.96
CA ASP A 479 10.51 -14.11 -10.95
C ASP A 479 11.97 -14.44 -10.58
N GLU A 480 12.26 -15.74 -10.46
CA GLU A 480 13.59 -16.25 -10.15
C GLU A 480 14.60 -15.95 -11.28
N GLU A 481 14.15 -15.90 -12.55
CA GLU A 481 15.03 -15.60 -13.68
C GLU A 481 15.56 -14.17 -13.61
N GLN A 482 14.67 -13.18 -13.43
CA GLN A 482 15.07 -11.78 -13.23
C GLN A 482 16.00 -11.61 -12.03
N ASN A 483 15.72 -12.30 -10.92
CA ASN A 483 16.60 -12.30 -9.75
C ASN A 483 18.01 -12.84 -10.08
N ASN A 484 18.10 -13.92 -10.87
CA ASN A 484 19.39 -14.47 -11.29
C ASN A 484 20.14 -13.54 -12.25
N GLN A 485 19.43 -12.83 -13.14
CA GLN A 485 20.04 -11.82 -14.01
C GLN A 485 20.64 -10.66 -13.19
N ILE A 486 19.94 -10.16 -12.18
CA ILE A 486 20.47 -9.12 -11.29
C ILE A 486 21.72 -9.62 -10.55
N LYS A 487 21.70 -10.84 -10.00
CA LYS A 487 22.88 -11.45 -9.33
C LYS A 487 24.08 -11.53 -10.27
N MET A 488 23.87 -11.92 -11.52
CA MET A 488 24.95 -11.96 -12.52
C MET A 488 25.54 -10.57 -12.78
N ARG A 489 24.69 -9.55 -12.98
CA ARG A 489 25.13 -8.16 -13.20
C ARG A 489 25.89 -7.59 -11.99
N LEU A 490 25.44 -7.90 -10.76
CA LEU A 490 26.16 -7.55 -9.54
C LEU A 490 27.58 -8.15 -9.53
N ALA A 491 27.70 -9.44 -9.85
CA ALA A 491 28.98 -10.12 -9.90
C ALA A 491 29.90 -9.59 -11.02
N GLU A 492 29.33 -9.23 -12.16
CA GLU A 492 30.06 -8.63 -13.29
C GLU A 492 30.66 -7.26 -12.93
N LEU A 493 29.88 -6.39 -12.26
CA LEU A 493 30.32 -5.06 -11.84
C LEU A 493 31.30 -5.09 -10.66
N GLN A 494 31.17 -6.07 -9.75
CA GLN A 494 32.13 -6.26 -8.64
C GLN A 494 33.49 -6.83 -9.11
N GLY A 495 33.54 -7.39 -10.32
CA GLY A 495 34.69 -8.11 -10.86
C GLY A 495 34.84 -9.49 -10.22
N LYS A 496 35.13 -10.53 -11.02
CA LYS A 496 35.39 -11.88 -10.47
C LYS A 496 36.43 -11.78 -9.34
N PRO A 497 36.27 -12.49 -8.20
CA PRO A 497 37.41 -12.76 -7.35
C PRO A 497 38.47 -13.41 -8.23
N LYS A 498 39.71 -12.89 -8.19
CA LYS A 498 40.84 -13.60 -8.80
C LYS A 498 40.84 -14.99 -8.19
N SER A 499 40.57 -16.01 -9.01
CA SER A 499 40.81 -17.39 -8.65
C SER A 499 42.29 -17.53 -8.30
N SER A 500 42.59 -17.61 -7.00
CA SER A 500 43.89 -18.00 -6.47
C SER A 500 44.00 -19.52 -6.44
#